data_AF-A0A1I1V8B8-F1
#
_entry.id   AF-A0A1I1V8B8-F1
#
_cell.length_a   1.000
_cell.length_b   1.000
_cell.length_c   1.000
_cell.angle_alpha   90.00
_cell.angle_beta   90.00
_cell.angle_gamma   90.00
#
_symmetry.space_group_name_H-M   'P 1'
#
loop_
_entity.id
_entity.type
_entity.pdbx_description
1 polymer ?
#
loop_
_entity_poly.entity_id
_entity_poly.type
_entity_poly.pdbx_seq_one_letter_code
_entity_poly.pdbx_strand_id
1 'polypeptide(L)'
;MKIGWRALQCNQHYRRHDRWVGHNHDDTSFYYEAVLVCASEDKFEIIKFANCASGVTEPTAELPLDPPPEPITDPEVLKRFEELESSSTFWDDEDEELPLIEGGSKYAKDDDFQRLVLETNSFINLMVMAPKESASIIMANCIREPGAKHRYSSLDIDKGYGLTRRLMGLFPPFYTKTPFLELLTISPDQGIRVILRLTEIATSEWLTEERMRREHDRQNMFDEGYPLSINLLIKGVAKQYYGERRWMHACRNTTIVPQLLTCALMSLEKWLSDKLDNGEDISQEIEELLTKSDSLAIAGVCIQLAKKESSLFKGALFELLMCPWIFVYDLHHCIGDESHQMIGHGMRETEHQFNEAKNWHLREYRKTHLDTIIFQLILSDKEFENKVSGELLSAMQSWLDDSSKGDEHYAFILRLRHQFEVKNWTVFENKEGNIQFNFNAPSELLELQKKDEIYFEAKQLLIHLPHKCLTALNSNEQLDESEYKAVFDKVSNIEPDILELEDEYLSLVRSQCAVAAIIILKREKLPRGC
;
A
#
# COMPACT_ATOMS: atom_id res chain seq x y z
N MET A 1 -21.56 -34.80 1.01
CA MET A 1 -22.56 -34.04 0.19
C MET A 1 -23.86 -33.69 0.91
N LYS A 2 -24.80 -34.62 1.18
CA LYS A 2 -26.13 -34.26 1.74
C LYS A 2 -26.08 -33.43 3.04
N ILE A 3 -25.17 -33.79 3.95
CA ILE A 3 -24.98 -33.07 5.22
C ILE A 3 -24.48 -31.64 4.97
N GLY A 4 -23.52 -31.45 4.06
CA GLY A 4 -23.01 -30.12 3.72
C GLY A 4 -24.06 -29.21 3.11
N TRP A 5 -24.89 -29.72 2.18
CA TRP A 5 -26.05 -28.95 1.67
C TRP A 5 -27.04 -28.55 2.77
N ARG A 6 -27.27 -29.43 3.75
CA ARG A 6 -28.14 -29.13 4.89
C ARG A 6 -27.52 -28.06 5.81
N ALA A 7 -26.21 -28.13 6.07
CA ALA A 7 -25.49 -27.12 6.84
C ALA A 7 -25.57 -25.74 6.16
N LEU A 8 -25.31 -25.70 4.85
CA LEU A 8 -25.43 -24.47 4.05
C LEU A 8 -26.83 -23.88 4.07
N GLN A 9 -27.86 -24.74 3.95
CA GLN A 9 -29.24 -24.29 4.04
C GLN A 9 -29.59 -23.68 5.40
N CYS A 10 -29.12 -24.29 6.49
CA CYS A 10 -29.30 -23.74 7.83
C CYS A 10 -28.63 -22.36 7.97
N ASN A 11 -27.35 -22.25 7.60
CA ASN A 11 -26.61 -20.98 7.67
C ASN A 11 -27.27 -19.87 6.84
N GLN A 12 -27.65 -20.17 5.60
CA GLN A 12 -28.35 -19.21 4.74
C GLN A 12 -29.70 -18.77 5.33
N HIS A 13 -30.42 -19.67 6.00
CA HIS A 13 -31.68 -19.33 6.66
C HIS A 13 -31.47 -18.40 7.86
N TYR A 14 -30.52 -18.70 8.76
CA TYR A 14 -30.25 -17.86 9.92
C TYR A 14 -29.77 -16.46 9.54
N ARG A 15 -28.89 -16.37 8.53
CA ARG A 15 -28.37 -15.10 8.02
C ARG A 15 -29.45 -14.18 7.46
N ARG A 16 -30.52 -14.72 6.86
CA ARG A 16 -31.64 -13.91 6.32
C ARG A 16 -32.55 -13.32 7.39
N HIS A 17 -32.54 -13.88 8.59
CA HIS A 17 -33.50 -13.52 9.65
C HIS A 17 -32.86 -12.73 10.80
N ASP A 18 -31.61 -12.27 10.67
CA ASP A 18 -30.83 -11.57 11.70
C ASP A 18 -30.93 -12.22 13.09
N ARG A 19 -31.18 -13.53 13.11
CA ARG A 19 -31.24 -14.29 14.35
C ARG A 19 -29.80 -14.54 14.76
N TRP A 20 -29.29 -13.71 15.67
CA TRP A 20 -28.09 -13.98 16.47
C TRP A 20 -28.34 -15.20 17.37
N VAL A 21 -28.48 -16.37 16.76
CA VAL A 21 -28.28 -17.64 17.46
C VAL A 21 -26.77 -17.82 17.52
N GLY A 22 -26.21 -18.11 18.69
CA GLY A 22 -24.78 -18.35 18.85
C GLY A 22 -24.30 -19.41 17.88
N HIS A 23 -23.83 -18.98 16.71
CA HIS A 23 -23.38 -19.85 15.65
C HIS A 23 -22.00 -20.37 16.05
N ASN A 24 -21.91 -21.67 16.27
CA ASN A 24 -20.63 -22.33 16.48
C ASN A 24 -19.98 -22.55 15.10
N HIS A 25 -19.20 -21.56 14.63
CA HIS A 25 -18.53 -21.56 13.32
C HIS A 25 -17.69 -22.82 13.05
N ASP A 26 -17.17 -23.43 14.11
CA ASP A 26 -16.33 -24.63 14.04
C ASP A 26 -17.10 -25.86 13.52
N ASP A 27 -18.38 -25.99 13.86
CA ASP A 27 -19.18 -27.16 13.48
C ASP A 27 -19.56 -27.13 11.99
N THR A 28 -19.84 -25.96 11.44
CA THR A 28 -20.21 -25.81 10.02
C THR A 28 -19.00 -25.98 9.09
N SER A 29 -17.86 -25.39 9.48
CA SER A 29 -16.61 -25.47 8.71
C SER A 29 -16.18 -26.93 8.47
N PHE A 30 -16.32 -27.79 9.49
CA PHE A 30 -16.05 -29.23 9.37
C PHE A 30 -16.85 -29.91 8.24
N TYR A 31 -18.15 -29.59 8.11
CA TYR A 31 -18.98 -30.19 7.05
C TYR A 31 -18.59 -29.71 5.66
N TYR A 32 -18.16 -28.45 5.53
CA TYR A 32 -17.71 -27.89 4.27
C TYR A 32 -16.35 -28.47 3.84
N GLU A 33 -15.43 -28.64 4.79
CA GLU A 33 -14.17 -29.36 4.55
C GLU A 33 -14.42 -30.77 4.03
N ALA A 34 -15.28 -31.52 4.71
CA ALA A 34 -15.65 -32.86 4.28
C ALA A 34 -16.25 -32.88 2.86
N VAL A 35 -17.01 -31.85 2.48
CA VAL A 35 -17.53 -31.69 1.11
C VAL A 35 -16.39 -31.44 0.11
N LEU A 36 -15.47 -30.53 0.41
CA LEU A 36 -14.36 -30.18 -0.48
C LEU A 36 -13.37 -31.32 -0.66
N VAL A 37 -13.12 -32.13 0.37
CA VAL A 37 -12.26 -33.33 0.27
C VAL A 37 -12.83 -34.35 -0.71
N CYS A 38 -14.15 -34.45 -0.85
CA CYS A 38 -14.82 -35.32 -1.81
C CYS A 38 -14.75 -34.83 -3.28
N ALA A 39 -13.94 -33.80 -3.62
CA ALA A 39 -13.81 -33.25 -4.97
C ALA A 39 -13.54 -34.33 -6.03
N SER A 40 -12.78 -35.36 -5.66
CA SER A 40 -12.42 -36.50 -6.50
C SER A 40 -13.59 -37.41 -6.88
N GLU A 41 -14.68 -37.42 -6.09
CA GLU A 41 -15.82 -38.31 -6.26
C GLU A 41 -16.91 -37.69 -7.16
N ASP A 42 -17.26 -36.43 -6.92
CA ASP A 42 -18.28 -35.70 -7.71
C ASP A 42 -17.96 -34.21 -7.82
N LYS A 43 -17.05 -33.91 -8.75
CA LYS A 43 -16.59 -32.56 -9.05
C LYS A 43 -17.75 -31.60 -9.38
N PHE A 44 -18.76 -32.05 -10.12
CA PHE A 44 -19.84 -31.18 -10.58
C PHE A 44 -20.73 -30.74 -9.42
N GLU A 45 -21.08 -31.67 -8.53
CA GLU A 45 -21.91 -31.35 -7.37
C GLU A 45 -21.17 -30.45 -6.37
N ILE A 46 -19.84 -30.59 -6.26
CA ILE A 46 -19.01 -29.72 -5.41
C ILE A 46 -18.86 -28.32 -5.99
N ILE A 47 -18.70 -28.18 -7.31
CA ILE A 47 -18.73 -26.86 -7.97
C ILE A 47 -20.08 -26.19 -7.75
N LYS A 48 -21.19 -26.94 -7.84
CA LYS A 48 -22.53 -26.40 -7.58
C LYS A 48 -22.69 -25.95 -6.13
N PHE A 49 -22.23 -26.77 -5.18
CA PHE A 49 -22.21 -26.42 -3.75
C PHE A 49 -21.41 -25.15 -3.50
N ALA A 50 -20.17 -25.08 -4.01
CA ALA A 50 -19.28 -23.95 -3.83
C ALA A 50 -19.83 -22.66 -4.46
N ASN A 51 -20.42 -22.72 -5.66
CA ASN A 51 -21.07 -21.57 -6.28
C ASN A 51 -22.27 -21.06 -5.46
N CYS A 52 -23.05 -21.95 -4.85
CA CYS A 52 -24.16 -21.56 -3.98
C CYS A 52 -23.65 -20.93 -2.68
N ALA A 53 -22.63 -21.52 -2.06
CA ALA A 53 -22.02 -21.01 -0.83
C ALA A 53 -21.30 -19.67 -1.03
N SER A 54 -20.71 -19.45 -2.21
CA SER A 54 -20.08 -18.16 -2.58
C SER A 54 -21.07 -17.14 -3.15
N GLY A 55 -22.38 -17.42 -3.11
CA GLY A 55 -23.42 -16.51 -3.57
C GLY A 55 -23.37 -16.22 -5.08
N VAL A 56 -22.73 -17.07 -5.88
CA VAL A 56 -22.68 -16.94 -7.36
C VAL A 56 -24.01 -17.39 -7.99
N THR A 57 -24.61 -18.44 -7.42
CA THR A 57 -25.91 -18.97 -7.81
C THR A 57 -26.95 -18.72 -6.72
N GLU A 58 -28.23 -18.90 -7.07
CA GLU A 58 -29.34 -18.79 -6.13
C GLU A 58 -29.09 -19.60 -4.85
N PRO A 59 -29.47 -19.05 -3.68
CA PRO A 59 -29.30 -19.73 -2.42
C PRO A 59 -30.30 -20.88 -2.30
N THR A 60 -30.08 -21.76 -1.33
CA THR A 60 -30.97 -22.89 -1.06
C THR A 60 -32.38 -22.42 -0.67
N ALA A 61 -33.35 -23.31 -0.89
CA ALA A 61 -34.75 -23.07 -0.52
C ALA A 61 -34.87 -22.81 0.99
N GLU A 62 -35.77 -21.91 1.37
CA GLU A 62 -35.96 -21.55 2.78
C GLU A 62 -36.43 -22.73 3.62
N LEU A 63 -35.93 -22.77 4.85
CA LEU A 63 -36.50 -23.64 5.86
C LEU A 63 -37.87 -23.08 6.28
N PRO A 64 -38.83 -23.95 6.64
CA PRO A 64 -40.06 -23.50 7.25
C PRO A 64 -39.73 -22.62 8.45
N LEU A 65 -40.35 -21.44 8.53
CA LEU A 65 -40.21 -20.58 9.70
C LEU A 65 -40.60 -21.37 10.95
N ASP A 66 -39.78 -21.29 12.00
CA ASP A 66 -40.21 -21.69 13.33
C ASP A 66 -41.52 -20.95 13.66
N PRO A 67 -42.47 -21.59 14.38
CA PRO A 67 -43.62 -20.86 14.89
C PRO A 67 -43.12 -19.62 15.66
N PRO A 68 -43.81 -18.47 15.55
CA PRO A 68 -43.39 -17.28 16.26
C PRO A 68 -43.23 -17.63 17.74
N PRO A 69 -42.17 -17.12 18.41
CA PRO A 69 -42.04 -17.31 19.85
C PRO A 69 -43.34 -16.88 20.52
N GLU A 70 -43.75 -17.59 21.58
CA GLU A 70 -44.93 -17.20 22.33
C GLU A 70 -44.82 -15.70 22.68
N PRO A 71 -45.90 -14.92 22.48
CA PRO A 71 -45.86 -13.49 22.69
C PRO A 71 -45.31 -13.21 24.09
N ILE A 72 -44.34 -12.29 24.19
CA ILE A 72 -43.79 -11.87 25.48
C ILE A 72 -44.94 -11.22 26.26
N THR A 73 -45.49 -11.93 27.23
CA THR A 73 -46.59 -11.44 28.06
C THR A 73 -46.12 -10.76 29.33
N ASP A 74 -44.82 -10.78 29.62
CA ASP A 74 -44.23 -10.16 30.81
C ASP A 74 -44.23 -8.62 30.66
N PRO A 75 -45.01 -7.89 31.50
CA PRO A 75 -45.11 -6.43 31.42
C PRO A 75 -43.78 -5.71 31.64
N GLU A 76 -42.86 -6.29 32.41
CA GLU A 76 -41.57 -5.68 32.74
C GLU A 76 -40.61 -5.77 31.55
N VAL A 77 -40.69 -6.87 30.80
CA VAL A 77 -39.92 -7.08 29.57
C VAL A 77 -40.47 -6.22 28.43
N LEU A 78 -41.80 -6.14 28.28
CA LEU A 78 -42.45 -5.27 27.29
C LEU A 78 -42.10 -3.79 27.50
N LYS A 79 -42.12 -3.32 28.75
CA LYS A 79 -41.73 -1.95 29.10
C LYS A 79 -40.25 -1.67 28.76
N ARG A 80 -39.37 -2.66 28.97
CA ARG A 80 -37.95 -2.57 28.58
C ARG A 80 -37.76 -2.47 27.07
N PHE A 81 -38.55 -3.21 26.29
CA PHE A 81 -38.53 -3.10 24.82
C PHE A 81 -39.06 -1.74 24.35
N GLU A 82 -40.14 -1.23 24.92
CA GLU A 82 -40.65 0.13 24.63
C GLU A 82 -39.62 1.23 24.99
N GLU A 83 -38.93 1.09 26.13
CA GLU A 83 -37.84 1.99 26.54
C GLU A 83 -36.65 1.91 25.57
N LEU A 84 -36.29 0.72 25.07
CA LEU A 84 -35.21 0.52 24.08
C LEU A 84 -35.58 1.08 22.71
N GLU A 85 -36.78 0.82 22.20
CA GLU A 85 -37.27 1.33 20.90
C GLU A 85 -37.42 2.86 20.93
N SER A 86 -37.84 3.45 22.06
CA SER A 86 -37.92 4.91 22.21
C SER A 86 -36.56 5.61 22.35
N SER A 87 -35.51 4.88 22.74
CA SER A 87 -34.12 5.36 22.83
C SER A 87 -33.32 5.20 21.54
N SER A 88 -33.90 4.49 20.57
CA SER A 88 -33.36 4.24 19.24
C SER A 88 -33.68 5.45 18.33
N THR A 89 -32.93 6.54 18.50
CA THR A 89 -32.63 7.41 17.35
C THR A 89 -31.64 6.66 16.48
N PHE A 90 -32.12 5.62 15.78
CA PHE A 90 -31.34 5.02 14.70
C PHE A 90 -31.29 6.05 13.58
N TRP A 91 -30.05 6.36 13.22
CA TRP A 91 -29.63 7.16 12.10
C TRP A 91 -30.45 6.77 10.87
N ASP A 92 -31.16 7.73 10.28
CA ASP A 92 -31.67 7.63 8.91
C ASP A 92 -30.45 7.57 7.98
N ASP A 93 -29.79 6.41 7.94
CA ASP A 93 -28.77 6.09 6.98
C ASP A 93 -29.49 5.92 5.63
N GLU A 94 -29.32 6.87 4.72
CA GLU A 94 -29.62 6.59 3.32
C GLU A 94 -28.65 5.53 2.81
N ASP A 95 -29.07 4.27 2.96
CA ASP A 95 -28.44 3.09 2.40
C ASP A 95 -28.26 3.26 0.89
N GLU A 96 -27.05 3.60 0.45
CA GLU A 96 -26.72 3.57 -0.97
C GLU A 96 -26.52 2.11 -1.38
N GLU A 97 -27.39 1.59 -2.26
CA GLU A 97 -27.26 0.23 -2.77
C GLU A 97 -25.99 0.14 -3.62
N LEU A 98 -25.01 -0.62 -3.13
CA LEU A 98 -23.77 -0.80 -3.86
C LEU A 98 -24.00 -1.65 -5.11
N PRO A 99 -23.45 -1.24 -6.27
CA PRO A 99 -23.61 -2.00 -7.50
C PRO A 99 -22.93 -3.36 -7.39
N LEU A 100 -23.48 -4.32 -8.13
CA LEU A 100 -22.85 -5.62 -8.39
C LEU A 100 -21.55 -5.42 -9.17
N ILE A 101 -20.49 -6.08 -8.72
CA ILE A 101 -19.20 -6.10 -9.41
C ILE A 101 -19.11 -7.40 -10.22
N GLU A 102 -18.80 -7.29 -11.51
CA GLU A 102 -18.62 -8.46 -12.38
C GLU A 102 -17.51 -9.37 -11.83
N GLY A 103 -17.84 -10.67 -11.71
CA GLY A 103 -16.99 -11.69 -11.10
C GLY A 103 -17.24 -11.88 -9.60
N GLY A 104 -18.00 -10.99 -8.96
CA GLY A 104 -18.40 -11.10 -7.55
C GLY A 104 -19.64 -11.97 -7.32
N SER A 105 -20.06 -12.05 -6.07
CA SER A 105 -21.30 -12.74 -5.70
C SER A 105 -22.54 -11.92 -6.08
N LYS A 106 -23.62 -12.61 -6.45
CA LYS A 106 -24.94 -12.01 -6.70
C LYS A 106 -25.83 -12.05 -5.46
N TYR A 107 -25.53 -12.97 -4.56
CA TYR A 107 -26.23 -13.19 -3.31
C TYR A 107 -25.25 -13.09 -2.13
N ALA A 108 -25.80 -13.05 -0.92
CA ALA A 108 -25.03 -13.19 0.30
C ALA A 108 -24.24 -14.50 0.30
N LYS A 109 -22.99 -14.41 0.73
CA LYS A 109 -22.07 -15.55 0.85
C LYS A 109 -22.32 -16.30 2.14
N ASP A 110 -21.73 -17.47 2.26
CA ASP A 110 -21.58 -18.12 3.55
C ASP A 110 -20.20 -17.73 4.13
N ASP A 111 -20.19 -17.16 5.34
CA ASP A 111 -18.96 -16.65 5.97
C ASP A 111 -17.98 -17.77 6.33
N ASP A 112 -18.48 -18.94 6.75
CA ASP A 112 -17.66 -20.12 7.08
C ASP A 112 -17.02 -20.67 5.80
N PHE A 113 -17.81 -20.76 4.73
CA PHE A 113 -17.28 -21.17 3.43
C PHE A 113 -16.26 -20.16 2.87
N GLN A 114 -16.52 -18.86 3.02
CA GLN A 114 -15.61 -17.82 2.57
C GLN A 114 -14.25 -17.92 3.29
N ARG A 115 -14.25 -18.05 4.62
CA ARG A 115 -13.02 -18.30 5.41
C ARG A 115 -12.33 -19.58 4.97
N LEU A 116 -13.09 -20.65 4.74
CA LEU A 116 -12.53 -21.92 4.31
C LEU A 116 -11.81 -21.81 2.97
N VAL A 117 -12.39 -21.09 2.00
CA VAL A 117 -11.79 -20.88 0.68
C VAL A 117 -10.55 -19.98 0.75
N LEU A 118 -10.58 -18.92 1.59
CA LEU A 118 -9.57 -17.86 1.56
C LEU A 118 -8.50 -17.95 2.63
N GLU A 119 -8.72 -18.64 3.75
CA GLU A 119 -7.78 -18.70 4.88
C GLU A 119 -7.24 -20.13 5.14
N THR A 120 -7.70 -21.14 4.39
CA THR A 120 -7.28 -22.55 4.57
C THR A 120 -6.88 -23.24 3.27
N ASN A 121 -6.23 -24.41 3.41
CA ASN A 121 -5.81 -25.25 2.29
C ASN A 121 -6.89 -26.22 1.79
N SER A 122 -8.09 -26.18 2.37
CA SER A 122 -9.16 -27.16 2.10
C SER A 122 -9.69 -27.10 0.66
N PHE A 123 -9.45 -25.98 -0.05
CA PHE A 123 -9.91 -25.78 -1.43
C PHE A 123 -8.93 -26.28 -2.51
N ILE A 124 -7.71 -26.68 -2.13
CA ILE A 124 -6.63 -27.07 -3.08
C ILE A 124 -7.06 -28.22 -4.01
N ASN A 125 -7.74 -29.23 -3.49
CA ASN A 125 -8.18 -30.37 -4.30
C ASN A 125 -9.09 -29.94 -5.47
N LEU A 126 -10.00 -28.99 -5.22
CA LEU A 126 -10.85 -28.47 -6.29
C LEU A 126 -10.04 -27.63 -7.28
N MET A 127 -9.06 -26.85 -6.83
CA MET A 127 -8.17 -26.08 -7.72
C MET A 127 -7.44 -26.98 -8.71
N VAL A 128 -6.94 -28.15 -8.26
CA VAL A 128 -6.27 -29.12 -9.13
C VAL A 128 -7.23 -29.72 -10.16
N MET A 129 -8.47 -30.01 -9.77
CA MET A 129 -9.46 -30.70 -10.62
C MET A 129 -10.26 -29.79 -11.55
N ALA A 130 -10.44 -28.53 -11.17
CA ALA A 130 -11.30 -27.54 -11.82
C ALA A 130 -10.71 -26.12 -11.67
N PRO A 131 -9.49 -25.85 -12.18
CA PRO A 131 -8.78 -24.60 -11.90
C PRO A 131 -9.56 -23.35 -12.34
N LYS A 132 -10.29 -23.42 -13.46
CA LYS A 132 -11.10 -22.31 -13.98
C LYS A 132 -12.30 -21.99 -13.10
N GLU A 133 -13.00 -23.01 -12.62
CA GLU A 133 -14.15 -22.87 -11.72
C GLU A 133 -13.68 -22.43 -10.34
N SER A 134 -12.60 -23.02 -9.83
CA SER A 134 -11.98 -22.59 -8.57
C SER A 134 -11.53 -21.14 -8.60
N ALA A 135 -10.92 -20.67 -9.69
CA ALA A 135 -10.54 -19.28 -9.84
C ALA A 135 -11.76 -18.34 -9.79
N SER A 136 -12.87 -18.73 -10.43
CA SER A 136 -14.13 -17.98 -10.37
C SER A 136 -14.71 -17.95 -8.94
N ILE A 137 -14.65 -19.07 -8.21
CA ILE A 137 -15.12 -19.17 -6.83
C ILE A 137 -14.24 -18.34 -5.88
N ILE A 138 -12.91 -18.45 -5.98
CA ILE A 138 -11.96 -17.63 -5.19
C ILE A 138 -12.24 -16.14 -5.44
N MET A 139 -12.35 -15.72 -6.71
CA MET A 139 -12.65 -14.34 -7.07
C MET A 139 -13.99 -13.86 -6.49
N ALA A 140 -15.04 -14.68 -6.56
CA ALA A 140 -16.34 -14.35 -5.98
C ALA A 140 -16.25 -14.18 -4.45
N ASN A 141 -15.44 -14.98 -3.76
CA ASN A 141 -15.20 -14.82 -2.33
C ASN A 141 -14.35 -13.58 -2.00
N CYS A 142 -13.45 -13.14 -2.88
CA CYS A 142 -12.61 -11.97 -2.66
C CYS A 142 -13.32 -10.62 -2.87
N ILE A 143 -14.26 -10.53 -3.80
CA ILE A 143 -14.98 -9.28 -4.14
C ILE A 143 -16.05 -8.98 -3.08
N ARG A 144 -16.33 -7.74 -2.72
CA ARG A 144 -17.39 -7.42 -1.72
C ARG A 144 -18.77 -7.95 -2.14
N GLU A 145 -19.63 -8.21 -1.17
CA GLU A 145 -21.03 -8.56 -1.42
C GLU A 145 -21.81 -7.34 -1.95
N PRO A 146 -22.92 -7.55 -2.69
CA PRO A 146 -23.90 -6.50 -2.92
C PRO A 146 -24.63 -6.13 -1.62
N GLY A 147 -25.08 -4.88 -1.49
CA GLY A 147 -25.83 -4.41 -0.32
C GLY A 147 -25.64 -2.92 -0.05
N ALA A 148 -26.27 -2.44 1.02
CA ALA A 148 -26.20 -1.05 1.44
C ALA A 148 -24.79 -0.61 1.87
N LYS A 149 -24.36 0.58 1.45
CA LYS A 149 -23.18 1.28 1.95
C LYS A 149 -23.59 2.20 3.10
N HIS A 150 -23.09 1.95 4.30
CA HIS A 150 -23.19 2.93 5.39
C HIS A 150 -22.33 4.16 5.03
N ARG A 151 -22.95 5.34 4.86
CA ARG A 151 -22.28 6.56 4.37
C ARG A 151 -21.32 7.21 5.36
N TYR A 152 -21.38 6.89 6.66
CA TYR A 152 -20.60 7.61 7.66
C TYR A 152 -19.91 6.69 8.68
N SER A 153 -18.74 6.19 8.29
CA SER A 153 -17.64 6.00 9.25
C SER A 153 -16.46 6.81 8.76
N SER A 154 -16.45 8.11 9.07
CA SER A 154 -15.31 9.01 8.80
C SER A 154 -14.06 8.67 9.63
N LEU A 155 -14.10 7.59 10.41
CA LEU A 155 -12.99 7.01 11.16
C LEU A 155 -12.67 5.56 10.73
N ASP A 156 -13.30 5.03 9.67
CA ASP A 156 -13.02 3.67 9.19
C ASP A 156 -11.64 3.62 8.51
N ILE A 157 -10.66 3.13 9.24
CA ILE A 157 -9.29 2.81 8.82
C ILE A 157 -9.26 1.62 7.82
N ASP A 158 -10.37 1.24 7.19
CA ASP A 158 -10.47 -0.04 6.49
C ASP A 158 -11.24 0.09 5.16
N LYS A 159 -10.57 0.63 4.15
CA LYS A 159 -11.17 0.93 2.84
C LYS A 159 -11.00 -0.26 1.90
N GLY A 160 -11.81 -1.29 2.05
CA GLY A 160 -11.71 -2.54 1.27
C GLY A 160 -11.74 -2.40 -0.27
N TYR A 161 -12.00 -1.22 -0.83
CA TYR A 161 -11.95 -0.89 -2.27
C TYR A 161 -12.59 -1.96 -3.17
N GLY A 162 -13.85 -2.31 -2.90
CA GLY A 162 -14.55 -3.34 -3.69
C GLY A 162 -14.16 -4.79 -3.36
N LEU A 163 -13.23 -5.00 -2.43
CA LEU A 163 -12.86 -6.31 -1.89
C LEU A 163 -13.50 -6.55 -0.53
N THR A 164 -13.60 -7.82 -0.16
CA THR A 164 -14.17 -8.24 1.13
C THR A 164 -13.29 -7.81 2.31
N ARG A 165 -13.94 -7.34 3.37
CA ARG A 165 -13.33 -6.94 4.65
C ARG A 165 -13.58 -7.94 5.78
N ARG A 166 -14.30 -9.04 5.51
CA ARG A 166 -14.78 -9.99 6.54
C ARG A 166 -13.70 -10.90 7.12
N LEU A 167 -12.47 -10.81 6.61
CA LEU A 167 -11.38 -11.74 6.87
C LEU A 167 -10.41 -11.19 7.91
N MET A 168 -10.72 -11.42 9.18
CA MET A 168 -9.88 -10.97 10.30
C MET A 168 -8.55 -11.74 10.40
N GLY A 169 -8.41 -12.91 9.74
CA GLY A 169 -7.21 -13.73 9.76
C GLY A 169 -6.06 -13.17 8.91
N LEU A 170 -6.36 -12.23 8.01
CA LEU A 170 -5.38 -11.72 7.06
C LEU A 170 -4.33 -10.80 7.68
N PHE A 171 -4.56 -10.21 8.85
CA PHE A 171 -3.56 -9.35 9.49
C PHE A 171 -2.55 -10.16 10.32
N PRO A 172 -1.23 -9.91 10.19
CA PRO A 172 -0.56 -9.13 9.13
C PRO A 172 -0.59 -9.86 7.77
N PRO A 173 -0.69 -9.16 6.62
CA PRO A 173 -0.82 -9.79 5.32
C PRO A 173 0.45 -10.54 4.92
N PHE A 174 0.28 -11.73 4.35
CA PHE A 174 1.40 -12.56 3.89
C PHE A 174 0.97 -13.50 2.76
N TYR A 175 1.90 -13.86 1.87
CA TYR A 175 1.57 -14.66 0.67
C TYR A 175 1.03 -16.07 0.97
N THR A 176 1.26 -16.61 2.17
CA THR A 176 0.75 -17.93 2.58
C THR A 176 -0.64 -17.87 3.25
N LYS A 177 -1.22 -16.67 3.42
CA LYS A 177 -2.51 -16.50 4.12
C LYS A 177 -3.73 -16.62 3.21
N THR A 178 -3.51 -16.81 1.92
CA THR A 178 -4.53 -16.79 0.88
C THR A 178 -4.17 -17.78 -0.22
N PRO A 179 -5.16 -18.36 -0.94
CA PRO A 179 -4.94 -19.42 -1.92
C PRO A 179 -4.25 -18.97 -3.22
N PHE A 180 -3.76 -17.73 -3.30
CA PHE A 180 -3.27 -17.15 -4.55
C PHE A 180 -1.96 -17.80 -4.99
N LEU A 181 -1.05 -18.11 -4.06
CA LEU A 181 0.21 -18.77 -4.38
C LEU A 181 -0.02 -20.20 -4.92
N GLU A 182 -0.93 -20.93 -4.29
CA GLU A 182 -1.34 -22.27 -4.72
C GLU A 182 -1.99 -22.21 -6.10
N LEU A 183 -2.89 -21.25 -6.34
CA LEU A 183 -3.55 -21.08 -7.64
C LEU A 183 -2.56 -20.71 -8.74
N LEU A 184 -1.59 -19.83 -8.47
CA LEU A 184 -0.50 -19.50 -9.40
C LEU A 184 0.36 -20.73 -9.71
N THR A 185 0.62 -21.57 -8.71
CA THR A 185 1.43 -22.79 -8.88
C THR A 185 0.68 -23.86 -9.68
N ILE A 186 -0.63 -24.04 -9.43
CA ILE A 186 -1.46 -25.06 -10.10
C ILE A 186 -1.84 -24.64 -11.51
N SER A 187 -2.19 -23.36 -11.70
CA SER A 187 -2.71 -22.83 -12.95
C SER A 187 -2.34 -21.35 -13.11
N PRO A 188 -1.09 -21.04 -13.55
CA PRO A 188 -0.57 -19.68 -13.68
C PRO A 188 -1.54 -18.70 -14.36
N ASP A 189 -2.11 -19.08 -15.51
CA ASP A 189 -3.05 -18.25 -16.28
C ASP A 189 -4.28 -17.83 -15.46
N GLN A 190 -4.80 -18.73 -14.62
CA GLN A 190 -5.96 -18.43 -13.78
C GLN A 190 -5.56 -17.61 -12.55
N GLY A 191 -4.41 -17.89 -11.95
CA GLY A 191 -3.87 -17.11 -10.83
C GLY A 191 -3.62 -15.66 -11.22
N ILE A 192 -2.90 -15.44 -12.32
CA ILE A 192 -2.64 -14.10 -12.88
C ILE A 192 -3.95 -13.40 -13.20
N ARG A 193 -4.90 -14.08 -13.86
CA ARG A 193 -6.22 -13.50 -14.19
C ARG A 193 -6.98 -13.04 -12.95
N VAL A 194 -7.01 -13.83 -11.88
CA VAL A 194 -7.69 -13.45 -10.62
C VAL A 194 -6.99 -12.24 -10.01
N ILE A 195 -5.67 -12.26 -9.87
CA ILE A 195 -4.92 -11.17 -9.25
C ILE A 195 -5.12 -9.87 -10.03
N LEU A 196 -4.97 -9.90 -11.36
CA LEU A 196 -5.21 -8.73 -12.22
C LEU A 196 -6.61 -8.17 -12.02
N ARG A 197 -7.64 -9.02 -11.95
CA ARG A 197 -9.02 -8.59 -11.76
C ARG A 197 -9.26 -7.97 -10.39
N LEU A 198 -8.71 -8.55 -9.32
CA LEU A 198 -8.82 -7.99 -7.97
C LEU A 198 -8.09 -6.64 -7.88
N THR A 199 -6.92 -6.53 -8.52
CA THR A 199 -6.18 -5.27 -8.58
C THR A 199 -6.93 -4.20 -9.37
N GLU A 200 -7.55 -4.53 -10.50
CA GLU A 200 -8.36 -3.62 -11.31
C GLU A 200 -9.52 -3.05 -10.49
N ILE A 201 -10.30 -3.92 -9.83
CA ILE A 201 -11.44 -3.53 -8.99
C ILE A 201 -10.97 -2.57 -7.88
N ALA A 202 -9.94 -2.97 -7.13
CA ALA A 202 -9.43 -2.16 -6.04
C ALA A 202 -8.86 -0.82 -6.50
N THR A 203 -8.15 -0.81 -7.63
CA THR A 203 -7.56 0.43 -8.18
C THR A 203 -8.66 1.40 -8.64
N SER A 204 -9.72 0.90 -9.28
CA SER A 204 -10.85 1.72 -9.72
C SER A 204 -11.64 2.34 -8.57
N GLU A 205 -11.92 1.54 -7.53
CA GLU A 205 -12.63 2.00 -6.33
C GLU A 205 -11.78 3.00 -5.53
N TRP A 206 -10.49 2.71 -5.34
CA TRP A 206 -9.53 3.66 -4.74
C TRP A 206 -9.49 4.98 -5.50
N LEU A 207 -9.35 4.94 -6.84
CA LEU A 207 -9.28 6.14 -7.67
C LEU A 207 -10.55 7.00 -7.56
N THR A 208 -11.72 6.36 -7.48
CA THR A 208 -13.01 7.05 -7.34
C THR A 208 -13.07 7.77 -6.00
N GLU A 209 -12.75 7.07 -4.92
CA GLU A 209 -12.75 7.65 -3.57
C GLU A 209 -11.70 8.76 -3.42
N GLU A 210 -10.52 8.56 -3.99
CA GLU A 210 -9.42 9.52 -3.94
C GLU A 210 -9.74 10.82 -4.69
N ARG A 211 -10.40 10.74 -5.84
CA ARG A 211 -10.92 11.92 -6.57
C ARG A 211 -11.95 12.66 -5.73
N MET A 212 -12.91 11.96 -5.14
CA MET A 212 -13.91 12.56 -4.27
C MET A 212 -13.26 13.25 -3.06
N ARG A 213 -12.25 12.60 -2.44
CA ARG A 213 -11.50 13.17 -1.31
C ARG A 213 -10.81 14.48 -1.70
N ARG A 214 -10.06 14.49 -2.81
CA ARG A 214 -9.36 15.70 -3.29
C ARG A 214 -10.32 16.83 -3.71
N GLU A 215 -11.50 16.51 -4.22
CA GLU A 215 -12.52 17.51 -4.56
C GLU A 215 -13.15 18.19 -3.33
N HIS A 216 -13.40 17.42 -2.27
CA HIS A 216 -13.99 17.92 -1.02
C HIS A 216 -12.99 18.67 -0.15
N ASP A 217 -11.74 18.19 -0.08
CA ASP A 217 -10.71 18.75 0.77
C ASP A 217 -9.73 19.66 0.00
N ARG A 218 -10.24 20.71 -0.68
CA ARG A 218 -9.39 21.67 -1.43
C ARG A 218 -8.36 22.43 -0.58
N GLN A 219 -8.44 22.34 0.75
CA GLN A 219 -7.53 22.98 1.71
C GLN A 219 -6.53 21.98 2.35
N ASN A 220 -6.41 20.76 1.83
CA ASN A 220 -5.57 19.73 2.45
C ASN A 220 -4.10 20.17 2.60
N MET A 221 -3.64 20.32 3.86
CA MET A 221 -2.23 20.46 4.25
C MET A 221 -1.39 19.19 3.97
N PHE A 222 -2.02 18.07 3.59
CA PHE A 222 -1.38 16.77 3.40
C PHE A 222 -1.57 16.19 1.98
N ASP A 223 -1.99 17.00 1.00
CA ASP A 223 -1.91 16.57 -0.40
C ASP A 223 -0.44 16.59 -0.82
N GLU A 224 0.21 15.44 -0.81
CA GLU A 224 1.64 15.26 -1.12
C GLU A 224 1.97 15.53 -2.61
N GLY A 225 1.12 16.22 -3.37
CA GLY A 225 1.35 16.61 -4.76
C GLY A 225 1.38 15.46 -5.79
N TYR A 226 1.34 14.20 -5.37
CA TYR A 226 1.46 13.07 -6.29
C TYR A 226 0.28 12.96 -7.25
N PRO A 227 0.53 12.69 -8.55
CA PRO A 227 -0.55 12.41 -9.48
C PRO A 227 -1.21 11.07 -9.14
N LEU A 228 -2.52 10.97 -9.41
CA LEU A 228 -3.28 9.73 -9.25
C LEU A 228 -3.05 8.71 -10.37
N SER A 229 -2.31 9.13 -11.40
CA SER A 229 -1.92 8.30 -12.53
C SER A 229 -0.69 8.85 -13.21
N ILE A 230 0.11 7.97 -13.78
CA ILE A 230 1.26 8.32 -14.62
C ILE A 230 1.07 7.76 -16.03
N ASN A 231 1.67 8.39 -17.03
CA ASN A 231 1.67 7.88 -18.40
C ASN A 231 2.89 6.98 -18.62
N LEU A 232 2.66 5.75 -19.06
CA LEU A 232 3.70 4.80 -19.45
C LEU A 232 3.53 4.41 -20.91
N LEU A 233 4.65 4.18 -21.59
CA LEU A 233 4.68 3.67 -22.96
C LEU A 233 5.07 2.20 -22.91
N ILE A 234 4.08 1.31 -22.93
CA ILE A 234 4.31 -0.13 -22.83
C ILE A 234 4.14 -0.79 -24.20
N LYS A 235 5.19 -1.41 -24.72
CA LYS A 235 5.25 -1.96 -26.09
C LYS A 235 4.77 -0.99 -27.16
N GLY A 236 5.12 0.30 -27.02
CA GLY A 236 4.72 1.37 -27.92
C GLY A 236 3.26 1.83 -27.78
N VAL A 237 2.51 1.32 -26.80
CA VAL A 237 1.16 1.77 -26.48
C VAL A 237 1.21 2.69 -25.26
N ALA A 238 0.83 3.96 -25.46
CA ALA A 238 0.70 4.91 -24.36
C ALA A 238 -0.53 4.54 -23.52
N LYS A 239 -0.32 4.35 -22.21
CA LYS A 239 -1.34 3.92 -21.27
C LYS A 239 -1.21 4.71 -19.96
N GLN A 240 -2.34 5.08 -19.38
CA GLN A 240 -2.38 5.62 -18.02
C GLN A 240 -2.29 4.46 -17.04
N TYR A 241 -1.37 4.56 -16.08
CA TYR A 241 -1.29 3.68 -14.94
C TYR A 241 -1.76 4.41 -13.70
N TYR A 242 -2.76 3.87 -13.03
CA TYR A 242 -3.43 4.43 -11.87
C TYR A 242 -2.77 3.98 -10.57
N GLY A 243 -2.66 4.92 -9.64
CA GLY A 243 -2.00 4.74 -8.35
C GLY A 243 -1.12 5.94 -8.02
N GLU A 244 -0.67 5.97 -6.78
CA GLU A 244 0.39 6.85 -6.29
C GLU A 244 1.46 6.00 -5.58
N ARG A 245 2.43 6.63 -4.91
CA ARG A 245 3.56 5.93 -4.27
C ARG A 245 3.11 4.75 -3.39
N ARG A 246 2.07 4.91 -2.57
CA ARG A 246 1.59 3.84 -1.68
C ARG A 246 0.97 2.68 -2.46
N TRP A 247 0.31 2.99 -3.58
CA TRP A 247 -0.28 1.98 -4.46
C TRP A 247 0.78 1.21 -5.23
N MET A 248 1.85 1.88 -5.70
CA MET A 248 3.00 1.21 -6.32
C MET A 248 3.65 0.21 -5.35
N HIS A 249 3.71 0.55 -4.07
CA HIS A 249 4.28 -0.33 -3.05
C HIS A 249 3.25 -1.25 -2.38
N ALA A 250 2.07 -1.47 -2.98
CA ALA A 250 1.02 -2.29 -2.40
C ALA A 250 1.47 -3.69 -1.92
N CYS A 251 2.39 -4.34 -2.65
CA CYS A 251 3.02 -5.62 -2.24
C CYS A 251 3.91 -5.54 -0.98
N ARG A 252 4.10 -4.35 -0.43
CA ARG A 252 4.94 -4.05 0.75
C ARG A 252 4.12 -3.66 1.98
N ASN A 253 2.84 -4.00 2.01
CA ASN A 253 1.96 -3.76 3.17
C ASN A 253 1.87 -2.27 3.58
N THR A 254 1.55 -1.41 2.62
CA THR A 254 1.26 0.01 2.92
C THR A 254 -0.08 0.16 3.64
N THR A 255 -0.22 1.21 4.45
CA THR A 255 -1.36 1.41 5.35
C THR A 255 -2.70 1.65 4.67
N ILE A 256 -2.73 1.96 3.37
CA ILE A 256 -3.97 2.25 2.64
C ILE A 256 -4.51 1.04 1.87
N VAL A 257 -3.67 0.04 1.60
CA VAL A 257 -4.03 -1.05 0.68
C VAL A 257 -4.74 -2.19 1.43
N PRO A 258 -5.86 -2.73 0.91
CA PRO A 258 -6.55 -3.85 1.52
C PRO A 258 -5.63 -5.06 1.70
N GLN A 259 -5.64 -5.65 2.89
CA GLN A 259 -4.77 -6.79 3.22
C GLN A 259 -4.92 -7.96 2.23
N LEU A 260 -6.14 -8.21 1.76
CA LEU A 260 -6.41 -9.24 0.75
C LEU A 260 -5.66 -8.96 -0.57
N LEU A 261 -5.65 -7.70 -1.03
CA LEU A 261 -4.90 -7.31 -2.22
C LEU A 261 -3.40 -7.42 -1.96
N THR A 262 -2.92 -7.01 -0.79
CA THR A 262 -1.52 -7.16 -0.38
C THR A 262 -1.08 -8.62 -0.43
N CYS A 263 -1.87 -9.56 0.12
CA CYS A 263 -1.60 -11.00 0.05
C CYS A 263 -1.55 -11.50 -1.40
N ALA A 264 -2.47 -11.06 -2.26
CA ALA A 264 -2.50 -11.40 -3.68
C ALA A 264 -1.23 -10.94 -4.41
N LEU A 265 -0.80 -9.70 -4.19
CA LEU A 265 0.39 -9.13 -4.82
C LEU A 265 1.68 -9.75 -4.28
N MET A 266 1.76 -10.04 -2.98
CA MET A 266 2.89 -10.79 -2.41
C MET A 266 2.97 -12.21 -2.95
N SER A 267 1.83 -12.87 -3.17
CA SER A 267 1.79 -14.21 -3.78
C SER A 267 2.32 -14.19 -5.21
N LEU A 268 1.96 -13.15 -5.99
CA LEU A 268 2.50 -12.93 -7.33
C LEU A 268 4.02 -12.68 -7.30
N GLU A 269 4.49 -11.79 -6.41
CA GLU A 269 5.92 -11.53 -6.24
C GLU A 269 6.69 -12.79 -5.83
N LYS A 270 6.13 -13.59 -4.91
CA LYS A 270 6.73 -14.85 -4.44
C LYS A 270 6.85 -15.85 -5.56
N TRP A 271 5.76 -16.10 -6.28
CA TRP A 271 5.72 -17.05 -7.39
C TRP A 271 6.73 -16.69 -8.48
N LEU A 272 6.79 -15.42 -8.91
CA LEU A 272 7.75 -14.96 -9.90
C LEU A 272 9.20 -14.98 -9.37
N SER A 273 9.40 -14.64 -8.10
CA SER A 273 10.72 -14.75 -7.46
C SER A 273 11.23 -16.18 -7.43
N ASP A 274 10.36 -17.15 -7.16
CA ASP A 274 10.73 -18.58 -7.13
C ASP A 274 11.12 -19.08 -8.51
N LYS A 275 10.40 -18.64 -9.56
CA LYS A 275 10.78 -18.93 -10.95
C LYS A 275 12.17 -18.38 -11.28
N LEU A 276 12.47 -17.15 -10.89
CA LEU A 276 13.81 -16.57 -11.04
C LEU A 276 14.87 -17.36 -10.27
N ASP A 277 14.59 -17.76 -9.02
CA ASP A 277 15.51 -18.56 -8.20
C ASP A 277 15.79 -19.95 -8.82
N ASN A 278 14.83 -20.48 -9.58
CA ASN A 278 14.99 -21.72 -10.36
C ASN A 278 15.68 -21.51 -11.73
N GLY A 279 16.05 -20.28 -12.08
CA GLY A 279 16.66 -19.93 -13.36
C GLY A 279 15.69 -19.93 -14.54
N GLU A 280 14.38 -19.83 -14.28
CA GLU A 280 13.35 -19.73 -15.31
C GLU A 280 13.23 -18.30 -15.85
N ASP A 281 12.94 -18.16 -17.14
CA ASP A 281 12.61 -16.88 -17.76
C ASP A 281 11.15 -16.51 -17.46
N ILE A 282 10.94 -15.29 -16.94
CA ILE A 282 9.63 -14.73 -16.60
C ILE A 282 9.21 -13.57 -17.52
N SER A 283 9.90 -13.38 -18.64
CA SER A 283 9.68 -12.25 -19.55
C SER A 283 8.25 -12.21 -20.10
N GLN A 284 7.65 -13.37 -20.37
CA GLN A 284 6.28 -13.47 -20.88
C GLN A 284 5.25 -13.04 -19.82
N GLU A 285 5.43 -13.46 -18.58
CA GLU A 285 4.56 -13.08 -17.46
C GLU A 285 4.67 -11.59 -17.17
N ILE A 286 5.89 -11.03 -17.18
CA ILE A 286 6.09 -9.58 -17.04
C ILE A 286 5.36 -8.82 -18.15
N GLU A 287 5.51 -9.26 -19.40
CA GLU A 287 4.83 -8.64 -20.53
C GLU A 287 3.31 -8.70 -20.37
N GLU A 288 2.77 -9.86 -19.98
CA GLU A 288 1.35 -10.03 -19.73
C GLU A 288 0.84 -9.10 -18.62
N LEU A 289 1.56 -9.02 -17.50
CA LEU A 289 1.21 -8.17 -16.37
C LEU A 289 1.18 -6.69 -16.75
N LEU A 290 2.22 -6.21 -17.44
CA LEU A 290 2.28 -4.82 -17.89
C LEU A 290 1.20 -4.54 -18.95
N THR A 291 1.03 -5.38 -19.96
CA THR A 291 0.06 -5.11 -21.02
C THR A 291 -1.40 -5.16 -20.52
N LYS A 292 -1.74 -6.13 -19.66
CA LYS A 292 -3.12 -6.33 -19.19
C LYS A 292 -3.51 -5.46 -17.99
N SER A 293 -2.57 -4.95 -17.20
CA SER A 293 -2.86 -4.07 -16.06
C SER A 293 -2.63 -2.59 -16.37
N ASP A 294 -3.46 -1.72 -15.83
CA ASP A 294 -3.27 -0.27 -15.73
C ASP A 294 -3.01 0.16 -14.28
N SER A 295 -2.61 -0.74 -13.39
CA SER A 295 -2.41 -0.43 -11.98
C SER A 295 -0.93 -0.34 -11.62
N LEU A 296 -0.54 0.71 -10.92
CA LEU A 296 0.80 0.84 -10.37
C LEU A 296 1.12 -0.25 -9.34
N ALA A 297 0.12 -0.89 -8.73
CA ALA A 297 0.35 -2.03 -7.85
C ALA A 297 1.01 -3.21 -8.58
N ILE A 298 0.65 -3.46 -9.86
CA ILE A 298 1.28 -4.49 -10.69
C ILE A 298 2.66 -4.03 -11.18
N ALA A 299 2.80 -2.77 -11.59
CA ALA A 299 4.11 -2.20 -11.94
C ALA A 299 5.09 -2.28 -10.77
N GLY A 300 4.60 -2.06 -9.55
CA GLY A 300 5.34 -2.21 -8.30
C GLY A 300 5.88 -3.61 -8.05
N VAL A 301 5.06 -4.65 -8.24
CA VAL A 301 5.53 -6.05 -8.18
C VAL A 301 6.66 -6.28 -9.18
N CYS A 302 6.52 -5.78 -10.40
CA CYS A 302 7.56 -5.88 -11.43
C CYS A 302 8.86 -5.16 -11.02
N ILE A 303 8.76 -3.97 -10.42
CA ILE A 303 9.91 -3.22 -9.90
C ILE A 303 10.59 -4.01 -8.78
N GLN A 304 9.85 -4.61 -7.85
CA GLN A 304 10.44 -5.43 -6.79
C GLN A 304 11.20 -6.65 -7.33
N LEU A 305 10.69 -7.29 -8.39
CA LEU A 305 11.39 -8.36 -9.09
C LEU A 305 12.65 -7.86 -9.79
N ALA A 306 12.61 -6.68 -10.41
CA ALA A 306 13.77 -6.05 -11.03
C ALA A 306 14.83 -5.62 -10.00
N LYS A 307 14.43 -5.29 -8.78
CA LYS A 307 15.36 -5.02 -7.68
C LYS A 307 16.08 -6.30 -7.24
N LYS A 308 15.38 -7.45 -7.28
CA LYS A 308 15.97 -8.78 -7.03
C LYS A 308 16.89 -9.23 -8.18
N GLU A 309 16.43 -9.11 -9.43
CA GLU A 309 17.15 -9.50 -10.65
C GLU A 309 17.24 -8.30 -11.60
N SER A 310 18.33 -7.54 -11.49
CA SER A 310 18.50 -6.27 -12.19
C SER A 310 18.64 -6.42 -13.71
N SER A 311 18.96 -7.62 -14.20
CA SER A 311 18.98 -7.88 -15.64
C SER A 311 17.62 -7.68 -16.31
N LEU A 312 16.51 -7.75 -15.56
CA LEU A 312 15.17 -7.52 -16.09
C LEU A 312 14.97 -6.09 -16.65
N PHE A 313 15.72 -5.10 -16.14
CA PHE A 313 15.72 -3.74 -16.68
C PHE A 313 16.33 -3.63 -18.08
N LYS A 314 17.07 -4.64 -18.54
CA LYS A 314 17.59 -4.67 -19.92
C LYS A 314 16.48 -5.00 -20.93
N GLY A 315 15.42 -5.69 -20.49
CA GLY A 315 14.29 -6.12 -21.30
C GLY A 315 13.03 -5.28 -21.07
N ALA A 316 11.90 -5.96 -20.85
CA ALA A 316 10.56 -5.37 -20.78
C ALA A 316 10.39 -4.30 -19.68
N LEU A 317 11.15 -4.40 -18.58
CA LEU A 317 11.03 -3.45 -17.46
C LEU A 317 11.75 -2.12 -17.71
N PHE A 318 12.53 -1.99 -18.78
CA PHE A 318 13.12 -0.70 -19.15
C PHE A 318 12.04 0.37 -19.38
N GLU A 319 10.90 -0.01 -19.94
CA GLU A 319 9.80 0.89 -20.27
C GLU A 319 9.22 1.59 -19.03
N LEU A 320 9.30 0.97 -17.86
CA LEU A 320 8.90 1.60 -16.59
C LEU A 320 9.81 2.75 -16.21
N LEU A 321 11.13 2.64 -16.48
CA LEU A 321 12.11 3.67 -16.13
C LEU A 321 11.88 4.98 -16.91
N MET A 322 11.21 4.90 -18.05
CA MET A 322 10.95 6.05 -18.92
C MET A 322 10.05 7.11 -18.28
N CYS A 323 9.36 6.79 -17.19
CA CYS A 323 8.61 7.76 -16.41
C CYS A 323 9.37 8.15 -15.12
N PRO A 324 9.81 9.41 -14.97
CA PRO A 324 10.55 9.87 -13.79
C PRO A 324 9.81 9.65 -12.46
N TRP A 325 8.47 9.65 -12.47
CA TRP A 325 7.66 9.36 -11.29
C TRP A 325 7.95 7.99 -10.66
N ILE A 326 8.42 7.00 -11.43
CA ILE A 326 8.82 5.69 -10.87
C ILE A 326 9.99 5.84 -9.89
N PHE A 327 10.96 6.70 -10.20
CA PHE A 327 12.07 6.99 -9.30
C PHE A 327 11.62 7.79 -8.07
N VAL A 328 10.72 8.76 -8.27
CA VAL A 328 10.14 9.53 -7.17
C VAL A 328 9.42 8.60 -6.20
N TYR A 329 8.54 7.72 -6.70
CA TYR A 329 7.80 6.79 -5.85
C TYR A 329 8.70 5.77 -5.12
N ASP A 330 9.82 5.33 -5.71
CA ASP A 330 10.79 4.45 -5.03
C ASP A 330 11.54 5.16 -3.88
N LEU A 331 11.84 6.46 -4.04
CA LEU A 331 12.53 7.27 -3.03
C LEU A 331 11.79 7.27 -1.68
N HIS A 332 10.47 7.45 -1.70
CA HIS A 332 9.65 7.62 -0.49
C HIS A 332 9.42 6.36 0.34
N HIS A 333 9.82 5.17 -0.13
CA HIS A 333 9.73 3.94 0.66
C HIS A 333 11.05 3.44 1.21
N CYS A 334 12.18 3.87 0.64
CA CYS A 334 13.50 3.50 1.15
C CYS A 334 13.97 4.41 2.31
N ILE A 335 13.27 5.53 2.59
CA ILE A 335 13.63 6.50 3.64
C ILE A 335 13.12 6.09 5.04
N GLY A 336 12.24 5.08 5.15
CA GLY A 336 11.79 4.54 6.44
C GLY A 336 12.43 3.20 6.76
N ASP A 337 12.67 2.92 8.05
CA ASP A 337 12.82 1.53 8.50
C ASP A 337 11.51 0.81 8.19
N GLU A 338 11.54 -0.17 7.29
CA GLU A 338 10.36 -0.95 6.88
C GLU A 338 9.86 -1.91 7.96
N SER A 339 10.27 -1.69 9.21
CA SER A 339 9.80 -2.39 10.40
C SER A 339 8.28 -2.35 10.57
N HIS A 340 7.57 -1.38 9.96
CA HIS A 340 6.11 -1.36 9.92
C HIS A 340 5.51 -2.64 9.29
N GLN A 341 6.21 -3.25 8.34
CA GLN A 341 5.76 -4.51 7.71
C GLN A 341 5.75 -5.68 8.70
N MET A 342 6.58 -5.61 9.75
CA MET A 342 6.64 -6.62 10.82
C MET A 342 5.59 -6.39 11.92
N ILE A 343 4.79 -5.32 11.87
CA ILE A 343 3.75 -5.07 12.88
C ILE A 343 2.69 -6.19 12.81
N GLY A 344 2.42 -6.81 13.96
CA GLY A 344 1.45 -7.90 14.08
C GLY A 344 2.04 -9.30 13.88
N HIS A 345 3.22 -9.42 13.26
CA HIS A 345 3.92 -10.69 13.13
C HIS A 345 4.41 -11.19 14.51
N GLY A 346 4.36 -12.50 14.72
CA GLY A 346 4.74 -13.13 15.99
C GLY A 346 3.66 -13.12 17.09
N MET A 347 2.45 -12.58 16.81
CA MET A 347 1.32 -12.64 17.76
C MET A 347 0.55 -13.96 17.71
N ARG A 348 0.32 -14.50 16.51
CA ARG A 348 -0.50 -15.70 16.27
C ARG A 348 0.22 -16.79 15.45
N GLU A 349 1.43 -16.49 14.99
CA GLU A 349 2.19 -17.32 14.06
C GLU A 349 3.08 -18.32 14.80
N THR A 350 3.37 -19.44 14.15
CA THR A 350 4.44 -20.33 14.57
C THR A 350 5.81 -19.65 14.39
N GLU A 351 6.84 -20.14 15.08
CA GLU A 351 8.21 -19.64 14.92
C GLU A 351 8.71 -19.75 13.47
N HIS A 352 8.29 -20.81 12.75
CA HIS A 352 8.62 -20.98 11.34
C HIS A 352 8.01 -19.87 10.48
N GLN A 353 6.70 -19.62 10.63
CA GLN A 353 5.99 -18.56 9.91
C GLN A 353 6.55 -17.16 10.21
N PHE A 354 6.87 -16.88 11.48
CA PHE A 354 7.49 -15.62 11.86
C PHE A 354 8.85 -15.41 11.19
N ASN A 355 9.70 -16.44 11.17
CA ASN A 355 11.01 -16.37 10.53
C ASN A 355 10.89 -16.26 9.00
N GLU A 356 9.90 -16.91 8.39
CA GLU A 356 9.61 -16.79 6.97
C GLU A 356 9.18 -15.35 6.60
N ALA A 357 8.27 -14.76 7.38
CA ALA A 357 7.87 -13.36 7.23
C ALA A 357 9.05 -12.41 7.40
N LYS A 358 9.86 -12.60 8.44
CA LYS A 358 11.08 -11.81 8.66
C LYS A 358 12.04 -11.90 7.47
N ASN A 359 12.29 -13.10 6.95
CA ASN A 359 13.17 -13.30 5.79
C ASN A 359 12.60 -12.72 4.50
N TRP A 360 11.27 -12.61 4.38
CA TRP A 360 10.59 -12.00 3.23
C TRP A 360 10.63 -10.47 3.28
N HIS A 361 10.24 -9.87 4.39
CA HIS A 361 10.13 -8.42 4.53
C HIS A 361 11.51 -7.74 4.61
N LEU A 362 12.51 -8.41 5.20
CA LEU A 362 13.86 -7.84 5.40
C LEU A 362 14.87 -8.19 4.29
N ARG A 363 14.41 -8.63 3.11
CA ARG A 363 15.29 -8.95 1.97
C ARG A 363 16.16 -7.75 1.61
N GLU A 364 17.44 -7.99 1.34
CA GLU A 364 18.40 -6.89 1.20
C GLU A 364 18.10 -5.98 -0.01
N TYR A 365 17.69 -6.56 -1.14
CA TYR A 365 17.35 -5.80 -2.34
C TYR A 365 16.18 -4.83 -2.15
N ARG A 366 15.33 -5.04 -1.13
CA ARG A 366 14.20 -4.16 -0.80
C ARG A 366 14.66 -2.81 -0.23
N LYS A 367 15.87 -2.76 0.32
CA LYS A 367 16.51 -1.57 0.89
C LYS A 367 17.32 -0.77 -0.13
N THR A 368 17.64 -1.37 -1.27
CA THR A 368 18.41 -0.72 -2.32
C THR A 368 17.50 0.20 -3.13
N HIS A 369 17.91 1.44 -3.35
CA HIS A 369 17.18 2.35 -4.21
C HIS A 369 17.31 1.97 -5.68
N LEU A 370 16.26 2.25 -6.45
CA LEU A 370 16.22 1.99 -7.88
C LEU A 370 17.34 2.73 -8.63
N ASP A 371 17.60 3.99 -8.27
CA ASP A 371 18.68 4.78 -8.88
C ASP A 371 20.07 4.13 -8.75
N THR A 372 20.34 3.51 -7.60
CA THR A 372 21.58 2.80 -7.32
C THR A 372 21.73 1.57 -8.21
N ILE A 373 20.64 0.82 -8.41
CA ILE A 373 20.62 -0.35 -9.29
C ILE A 373 20.85 0.06 -10.74
N ILE A 374 20.15 1.10 -11.21
CA ILE A 374 20.32 1.61 -12.57
C ILE A 374 21.75 2.10 -12.78
N PHE A 375 22.33 2.82 -11.83
CA PHE A 375 23.71 3.26 -11.90
C PHE A 375 24.70 2.09 -11.97
N GLN A 376 24.50 1.03 -11.18
CA GLN A 376 25.33 -0.17 -11.24
C GLN A 376 25.23 -0.88 -12.61
N LEU A 377 24.04 -0.93 -13.20
CA LEU A 377 23.85 -1.47 -14.55
C LEU A 377 24.56 -0.65 -15.62
N ILE A 378 24.48 0.69 -15.54
CA ILE A 378 25.19 1.60 -16.44
C ILE A 378 26.70 1.34 -16.39
N LEU A 379 27.27 1.16 -15.19
CA LEU A 379 28.71 0.92 -15.04
C LEU A 379 29.15 -0.49 -15.50
N SER A 380 28.26 -1.47 -15.43
CA SER A 380 28.59 -2.88 -15.71
C SER A 380 28.25 -3.34 -17.13
N ASP A 381 27.36 -2.64 -17.83
CA ASP A 381 26.85 -3.04 -19.14
C ASP A 381 26.80 -1.87 -20.13
N LYS A 382 27.63 -1.96 -21.16
CA LYS A 382 27.76 -0.90 -22.17
C LYS A 382 26.54 -0.76 -23.07
N GLU A 383 25.82 -1.85 -23.35
CA GLU A 383 24.59 -1.80 -24.14
C GLU A 383 23.49 -1.09 -23.35
N PHE A 384 23.38 -1.39 -22.05
CA PHE A 384 22.47 -0.71 -21.14
C PHE A 384 22.82 0.79 -20.99
N GLU A 385 24.11 1.14 -20.83
CA GLU A 385 24.56 2.54 -20.82
C GLU A 385 24.12 3.29 -22.09
N ASN A 386 24.30 2.68 -23.26
CA ASN A 386 23.91 3.29 -24.53
C ASN A 386 22.39 3.50 -24.61
N LYS A 387 21.60 2.54 -24.13
CA LYS A 387 20.13 2.62 -24.09
C LYS A 387 19.66 3.73 -23.14
N VAL A 388 20.25 3.81 -21.94
CA VAL A 388 19.98 4.91 -20.99
C VAL A 388 20.31 6.26 -21.62
N SER A 389 21.48 6.36 -22.25
CA SER A 389 21.94 7.61 -22.87
C SER A 389 21.08 8.04 -24.05
N GLY A 390 20.61 7.09 -24.87
CA GLY A 390 19.80 7.35 -26.06
C GLY A 390 18.32 7.59 -25.78
N GLU A 391 17.77 6.99 -24.72
CA GLU A 391 16.33 6.99 -24.46
C GLU A 391 15.98 7.64 -23.11
N LEU A 392 16.45 7.06 -22.00
CA LEU A 392 16.04 7.46 -20.65
C LEU A 392 16.40 8.90 -20.31
N LEU A 393 17.62 9.34 -20.64
CA LEU A 393 18.03 10.72 -20.38
C LEU A 393 17.18 11.74 -21.14
N SER A 394 16.73 11.40 -22.35
CA SER A 394 15.83 12.25 -23.12
C SER A 394 14.44 12.32 -22.49
N ALA A 395 13.93 11.21 -21.96
CA ALA A 395 12.65 11.19 -21.25
C ALA A 395 12.71 12.01 -19.95
N MET A 396 13.81 11.89 -19.19
CA MET A 396 14.05 12.73 -18.01
C MET A 396 14.16 14.22 -18.38
N GLN A 397 14.84 14.56 -19.48
CA GLN A 397 14.92 15.94 -19.96
C GLN A 397 13.54 16.48 -20.34
N SER A 398 12.74 15.72 -21.09
CA SER A 398 11.38 16.13 -21.47
C SER A 398 10.53 16.42 -20.25
N TRP A 399 10.61 15.58 -19.22
CA TRP A 399 9.91 15.81 -17.96
C TRP A 399 10.39 17.08 -17.26
N LEU A 400 11.71 17.33 -17.22
CA LEU A 400 12.28 18.55 -16.63
C LEU A 400 11.87 19.81 -17.40
N ASP A 401 11.70 19.72 -18.72
CA ASP A 401 11.27 20.85 -19.56
C ASP A 401 9.78 21.19 -19.33
N ASP A 402 8.95 20.17 -19.07
CA ASP A 402 7.52 20.31 -18.80
C ASP A 402 7.21 20.68 -17.33
N SER A 403 8.13 20.36 -16.41
CA SER A 403 7.98 20.61 -14.97
C SER A 403 8.43 22.01 -14.54
N SER A 404 7.80 22.53 -13.48
CA SER A 404 8.25 23.77 -12.83
C SER A 404 9.57 23.55 -12.08
N LYS A 405 10.48 24.53 -12.13
CA LYS A 405 11.69 24.52 -11.27
C LYS A 405 11.38 24.58 -9.77
N GLY A 406 10.15 24.98 -9.40
CA GLY A 406 9.65 24.97 -8.03
C GLY A 406 8.92 23.67 -7.63
N ASP A 407 8.84 22.68 -8.52
CA ASP A 407 8.36 21.34 -8.18
C ASP A 407 9.35 20.67 -7.21
N GLU A 408 8.85 20.12 -6.10
CA GLU A 408 9.67 19.52 -5.05
C GLU A 408 10.52 18.33 -5.53
N HIS A 409 10.14 17.70 -6.64
CA HIS A 409 10.87 16.58 -7.23
C HIS A 409 11.82 17.00 -8.35
N TYR A 410 11.78 18.27 -8.80
CA TYR A 410 12.61 18.77 -9.90
C TYR A 410 14.10 18.52 -9.66
N ALA A 411 14.61 18.93 -8.49
CA ALA A 411 16.01 18.79 -8.12
C ALA A 411 16.45 17.32 -8.06
N PHE A 412 15.56 16.44 -7.59
CA PHE A 412 15.81 15.00 -7.55
C PHE A 412 15.96 14.40 -8.96
N ILE A 413 15.05 14.69 -9.88
CA ILE A 413 15.13 14.19 -11.26
C ILE A 413 16.31 14.78 -12.02
N LEU A 414 16.60 16.07 -11.83
CA LEU A 414 17.79 16.71 -12.42
C LEU A 414 19.08 16.04 -11.95
N ARG A 415 19.17 15.72 -10.65
CA ARG A 415 20.30 14.97 -10.09
C ARG A 415 20.45 13.61 -10.76
N LEU A 416 19.36 12.83 -10.85
CA LEU A 416 19.39 11.49 -11.45
C LEU A 416 19.84 11.53 -12.91
N ARG A 417 19.28 12.45 -13.71
CA ARG A 417 19.68 12.66 -15.10
C ARG A 417 21.19 12.87 -15.22
N HIS A 418 21.78 13.70 -14.38
CA HIS A 418 23.23 13.92 -14.40
C HIS A 418 24.04 12.75 -13.83
N GLN A 419 23.53 12.04 -12.82
CA GLN A 419 24.18 10.86 -12.26
C GLN A 419 24.22 9.68 -13.24
N PHE A 420 23.21 9.55 -14.11
CA PHE A 420 23.17 8.50 -15.13
C PHE A 420 24.06 8.80 -16.36
N GLU A 421 24.64 10.00 -16.44
CA GLU A 421 25.64 10.33 -17.46
C GLU A 421 27.05 9.97 -16.98
N VAL A 422 27.63 8.89 -17.52
CA VAL A 422 28.97 8.40 -17.14
C VAL A 422 30.06 9.47 -17.24
N LYS A 423 29.95 10.39 -18.21
CA LYS A 423 30.91 11.50 -18.38
C LYS A 423 31.00 12.45 -17.18
N ASN A 424 29.98 12.47 -16.32
CA ASN A 424 29.98 13.29 -15.11
C ASN A 424 30.72 12.62 -13.95
N TRP A 425 31.24 11.40 -14.14
CA TRP A 425 31.99 10.67 -13.11
C TRP A 425 33.47 10.61 -13.44
N THR A 426 34.30 10.83 -12.41
CA THR A 426 35.74 10.58 -12.47
C THR A 426 36.08 9.35 -11.65
N VAL A 427 36.86 8.44 -12.24
CA VAL A 427 37.31 7.21 -11.60
C VAL A 427 38.77 7.39 -11.19
N PHE A 428 39.09 7.08 -9.93
CA PHE A 428 40.46 7.06 -9.44
C PHE A 428 40.68 5.93 -8.45
N GLU A 429 41.91 5.46 -8.37
CA GLU A 429 42.33 4.46 -7.39
C GLU A 429 42.83 5.19 -6.14
N ASN A 430 42.28 4.85 -4.97
CA ASN A 430 42.70 5.41 -3.71
C ASN A 430 44.08 4.83 -3.29
N LYS A 431 44.68 5.38 -2.23
CA LYS A 431 46.00 4.91 -1.74
C LYS A 431 46.02 3.45 -1.24
N GLU A 432 44.85 2.83 -1.08
CA GLU A 432 44.66 1.46 -0.58
C GLU A 432 44.37 0.48 -1.73
N GLY A 433 44.35 0.96 -2.98
CA GLY A 433 44.05 0.14 -4.17
C GLY A 433 42.55 0.00 -4.48
N ASN A 434 41.68 0.73 -3.78
CA ASN A 434 40.24 0.71 -4.02
C ASN A 434 39.85 1.71 -5.11
N ILE A 435 39.05 1.27 -6.08
CA ILE A 435 38.48 2.12 -7.13
C ILE A 435 37.36 2.97 -6.52
N GLN A 436 37.46 4.29 -6.67
CA GLN A 436 36.45 5.26 -6.23
C GLN A 436 35.87 6.03 -7.42
N PHE A 437 34.57 6.33 -7.33
CA PHE A 437 33.83 7.12 -8.29
C PHE A 437 33.48 8.47 -7.65
N ASN A 438 33.86 9.57 -8.28
CA ASN A 438 33.50 10.91 -7.84
C ASN A 438 32.57 11.58 -8.84
N PHE A 439 31.42 12.02 -8.33
CA PHE A 439 30.43 12.73 -9.13
C PHE A 439 30.81 14.19 -9.27
N ASN A 440 31.05 14.62 -10.51
CA ASN A 440 31.34 16.01 -10.84
C ASN A 440 30.02 16.70 -11.18
N ALA A 441 29.32 17.15 -10.15
CA ALA A 441 28.03 17.82 -10.27
C ALA A 441 28.14 19.08 -11.15
N PRO A 442 27.28 19.25 -12.19
CA PRO A 442 27.23 20.47 -12.98
C PRO A 442 26.82 21.69 -12.14
N SER A 443 27.19 22.90 -12.60
CA SER A 443 26.97 24.15 -11.85
C SER A 443 25.50 24.40 -11.52
N GLU A 444 24.58 24.07 -12.42
CA GLU A 444 23.13 24.21 -12.18
C GLU A 444 22.64 23.39 -10.98
N LEU A 445 23.13 22.15 -10.84
CA LEU A 445 22.79 21.28 -9.71
C LEU A 445 23.40 21.80 -8.40
N LEU A 446 24.64 22.29 -8.45
CA LEU A 446 25.32 22.87 -7.28
C LEU A 446 24.61 24.15 -6.78
N GLU A 447 24.03 24.94 -7.68
CA GLU A 447 23.25 26.14 -7.30
C GLU A 447 21.92 25.77 -6.62
N LEU A 448 21.23 24.74 -7.11
CA LEU A 448 20.01 24.22 -6.48
C LEU A 448 20.29 23.63 -5.10
N GLN A 449 21.32 22.78 -4.98
CA GLN A 449 21.71 22.18 -3.70
C GLN A 449 22.05 23.21 -2.63
N LYS A 450 22.73 24.31 -2.99
CA LYS A 450 23.02 25.40 -2.06
C LYS A 450 21.75 26.05 -1.52
N LYS A 451 20.71 26.22 -2.35
CA LYS A 451 19.44 26.78 -1.91
C LYS A 451 18.73 25.83 -0.94
N ASP A 452 18.71 24.53 -1.24
CA ASP A 452 18.11 23.51 -0.38
C ASP A 452 18.86 23.37 0.95
N GLU A 453 20.19 23.42 0.94
CA GLU A 453 21.03 23.43 2.15
C GLU A 453 20.71 24.65 3.03
N ILE A 454 20.65 25.85 2.45
CA ILE A 454 20.29 27.08 3.18
C ILE A 454 18.87 26.95 3.77
N TYR A 455 17.90 26.45 2.99
CA TYR A 455 16.53 26.24 3.45
C TYR A 455 16.47 25.22 4.61
N PHE A 456 17.13 24.06 4.46
CA PHE A 456 17.12 23.01 5.47
C PHE A 456 17.84 23.44 6.75
N GLU A 457 18.99 24.12 6.64
CA GLU A 457 19.68 24.71 7.78
C GLU A 457 18.79 25.72 8.53
N ALA A 458 18.09 26.59 7.79
CA ALA A 458 17.13 27.52 8.36
C ALA A 458 15.98 26.80 9.08
N LYS A 459 15.37 25.78 8.45
CA LYS A 459 14.27 24.99 9.03
C LYS A 459 14.72 24.23 10.27
N GLN A 460 15.86 23.54 10.21
CA GLN A 460 16.46 22.83 11.35
C GLN A 460 16.73 23.78 12.53
N LEU A 461 17.31 24.95 12.24
CA LEU A 461 17.55 25.97 13.26
C LEU A 461 16.23 26.36 13.94
N LEU A 462 15.19 26.68 13.16
CA LEU A 462 13.90 27.12 13.69
C LEU A 462 13.12 26.05 14.46
N ILE A 463 13.18 24.78 14.05
CA ILE A 463 12.55 23.66 14.77
C ILE A 463 13.19 23.46 16.15
N HIS A 464 14.51 23.54 16.24
CA HIS A 464 15.24 23.27 17.48
C HIS A 464 15.30 24.48 18.42
N LEU A 465 15.09 25.69 17.88
CA LEU A 465 15.25 26.93 18.61
C LEU A 465 14.32 27.03 19.84
N PRO A 466 13.00 26.74 19.77
CA PRO A 466 12.12 26.79 20.94
C PRO A 466 12.58 25.89 22.09
N HIS A 467 13.06 24.68 21.78
CA HIS A 467 13.58 23.76 22.80
C HIS A 467 14.85 24.32 23.45
N LYS A 468 15.82 24.79 22.65
CA LYS A 468 17.05 25.43 23.16
C LYS A 468 16.74 26.66 24.02
N CYS A 469 15.81 27.48 23.58
CA CYS A 469 15.30 28.65 24.28
C CYS A 469 14.68 28.28 25.64
N LEU A 470 13.81 27.27 25.68
CA LEU A 470 13.17 26.80 26.90
C LEU A 470 14.18 26.19 27.90
N THR A 471 15.11 25.37 27.43
CA THR A 471 16.19 24.81 28.25
C THR A 471 17.03 25.92 28.87
N ALA A 472 17.39 26.93 28.10
CA ALA A 472 18.16 28.08 28.56
C ALA A 472 17.44 28.87 29.66
N LEU A 473 16.13 29.12 29.51
CA LEU A 473 15.32 29.81 30.51
C LEU A 473 15.22 29.03 31.82
N ASN A 474 15.07 27.70 31.74
CA ASN A 474 14.87 26.81 32.89
C ASN A 474 16.18 26.42 33.59
N SER A 475 17.29 26.41 32.88
CA SER A 475 18.63 26.21 33.45
C SER A 475 19.05 27.43 34.28
N ASN A 476 19.81 27.20 35.37
CA ASN A 476 20.51 28.27 36.10
C ASN A 476 21.88 28.60 35.49
N GLU A 477 22.18 28.08 34.29
CA GLU A 477 23.44 28.36 33.60
C GLU A 477 23.48 29.81 33.13
N GLN A 478 24.66 30.43 33.28
CA GLN A 478 24.94 31.72 32.66
C GLN A 478 25.04 31.52 31.15
N LEU A 479 24.27 32.31 30.39
CA LEU A 479 24.31 32.25 28.94
C LEU A 479 25.60 32.88 28.44
N ASP A 480 26.30 32.19 27.54
CA ASP A 480 27.35 32.80 26.75
C ASP A 480 26.70 33.80 25.77
N GLU A 481 26.84 35.10 26.05
CA GLU A 481 26.29 36.16 25.20
C GLU A 481 26.77 36.05 23.74
N SER A 482 27.96 35.47 23.51
CA SER A 482 28.49 35.29 22.16
C SER A 482 27.74 34.21 21.38
N GLU A 483 27.30 33.15 22.05
CA GLU A 483 26.55 32.04 21.44
C GLU A 483 25.14 32.50 21.04
N TYR A 484 24.42 33.20 21.91
CA TYR A 484 23.06 33.69 21.62
C TYR A 484 23.05 34.81 20.59
N LYS A 485 24.08 35.66 20.57
CA LYS A 485 24.25 36.66 19.52
C LYS A 485 24.48 35.99 18.16
N ALA A 486 25.33 34.96 18.11
CA ALA A 486 25.54 34.19 16.88
C ALA A 486 24.27 33.49 16.40
N VAL A 487 23.45 32.96 17.32
CA VAL A 487 22.13 32.39 16.99
C VAL A 487 21.17 33.47 16.49
N PHE A 488 21.10 34.63 17.15
CA PHE A 488 20.26 35.76 16.73
C PHE A 488 20.65 36.28 15.35
N ASP A 489 21.95 36.47 15.09
CA ASP A 489 22.46 36.90 13.80
C ASP A 489 22.13 35.87 12.71
N LYS A 490 22.26 34.57 12.99
CA LYS A 490 21.86 33.50 12.08
C LYS A 490 20.37 33.54 11.74
N VAL A 491 19.49 33.67 12.74
CA VAL A 491 18.03 33.73 12.51
C VAL A 491 17.60 35.05 11.83
N SER A 492 18.31 36.15 12.08
CA SER A 492 18.00 37.46 11.49
C SER A 492 18.42 37.58 10.03
N ASN A 493 19.39 36.77 9.59
CA ASN A 493 19.88 36.72 8.22
C ASN A 493 19.13 35.70 7.34
N ILE A 494 18.13 34.98 7.88
CA ILE A 494 17.26 34.14 7.06
C ILE A 494 16.35 35.07 6.25
N GLU A 495 16.41 34.97 4.92
CA GLU A 495 15.53 35.75 4.05
C GLU A 495 14.06 35.30 4.27
N PRO A 496 13.10 36.24 4.42
CA PRO A 496 11.70 35.90 4.73
C PRO A 496 11.10 34.91 3.72
N ASP A 497 11.37 35.15 2.44
CA ASP A 497 10.87 34.40 1.30
C ASP A 497 11.32 32.92 1.29
N ILE A 498 12.35 32.55 2.07
CA ILE A 498 12.83 31.16 2.19
C ILE A 498 11.80 30.28 2.92
N LEU A 499 10.95 30.84 3.78
CA LEU A 499 10.06 30.08 4.67
C LEU A 499 8.56 30.25 4.36
N GLU A 500 8.20 31.08 3.38
CA GLU A 500 6.80 31.50 3.14
C GLU A 500 5.88 30.41 2.57
N LEU A 501 6.37 29.20 2.26
CA LEU A 501 5.60 28.27 1.44
C LEU A 501 4.72 27.25 2.18
N GLU A 502 5.03 26.75 3.39
CA GLU A 502 4.30 25.54 3.86
C GLU A 502 4.02 25.38 5.37
N ASP A 503 4.66 26.10 6.29
CA ASP A 503 4.55 25.79 7.73
C ASP A 503 4.00 26.97 8.57
N GLU A 504 2.68 27.01 8.76
CA GLU A 504 1.99 28.00 9.63
C GLU A 504 2.48 27.95 11.10
N TYR A 505 3.13 26.83 11.48
CA TYR A 505 3.69 26.58 12.81
C TYR A 505 5.12 27.12 13.00
N LEU A 506 5.89 27.33 11.92
CA LEU A 506 7.28 27.83 11.95
C LEU A 506 7.33 29.31 11.54
N SER A 507 6.92 30.20 12.44
CA SER A 507 7.06 31.64 12.20
C SER A 507 8.49 32.11 12.50
N LEU A 508 9.18 32.59 11.46
CA LEU A 508 10.47 33.28 11.57
C LEU A 508 10.39 34.44 12.58
N VAL A 509 9.33 35.25 12.49
CA VAL A 509 9.09 36.38 13.39
C VAL A 509 8.94 35.93 14.86
N ARG A 510 8.16 34.86 15.13
CA ARG A 510 8.02 34.33 16.49
C ARG A 510 9.36 33.80 17.04
N SER A 511 10.15 33.17 16.18
CA SER A 511 11.46 32.63 16.52
C SER A 511 12.47 33.73 16.86
N GLN A 512 12.51 34.81 16.06
CA GLN A 512 13.30 36.01 16.34
C GLN A 512 12.88 36.67 17.67
N CYS A 513 11.58 36.82 17.90
CA CYS A 513 11.03 37.36 19.15
C CYS A 513 11.39 36.49 20.37
N ALA A 514 11.37 35.15 20.24
CA ALA A 514 11.71 34.24 21.33
C ALA A 514 13.19 34.34 21.74
N VAL A 515 14.12 34.42 20.77
CA VAL A 515 15.55 34.62 21.05
C VAL A 515 15.80 35.98 21.69
N ALA A 516 15.19 37.04 21.16
CA ALA A 516 15.29 38.38 21.72
C ALA A 516 14.77 38.44 23.17
N ALA A 517 13.63 37.80 23.45
CA ALA A 517 13.04 37.74 24.79
C ALA A 517 13.97 37.05 25.80
N ILE A 518 14.66 35.97 25.41
CA ILE A 518 15.62 35.29 26.30
C ILE A 518 16.82 36.15 26.63
N ILE A 519 17.39 36.80 25.60
CA ILE A 519 18.52 37.71 25.79
C ILE A 519 18.13 38.82 26.79
N ILE A 520 16.93 39.39 26.67
CA ILE A 520 16.41 40.41 27.59
C ILE A 520 16.21 39.83 29.02
N LEU A 521 15.46 38.74 29.15
CA LEU A 521 15.07 38.18 30.46
C LEU A 521 16.25 37.65 31.27
N LYS A 522 17.28 37.13 30.62
CA LYS A 522 18.48 36.63 31.29
C LYS A 522 19.50 37.73 31.58
N ARG A 523 19.51 38.80 30.77
CA ARG A 523 20.28 40.02 31.06
C ARG A 523 19.73 40.79 32.26
N GLU A 524 18.42 40.76 32.49
CA GLU A 524 17.81 41.32 33.71
C GLU A 524 18.06 40.51 34.98
N LYS A 525 18.44 39.22 34.85
CA LYS A 525 18.83 38.34 35.98
C LYS A 525 20.32 38.39 36.31
N LEU A 526 21.16 39.08 35.53
CA LEU A 526 22.54 39.38 35.92
C LEU A 526 22.50 40.44 37.04
N PRO A 527 23.19 40.24 38.18
CA PRO A 527 23.32 41.30 39.15
C PRO A 527 23.97 42.49 38.45
N ARG A 528 23.29 43.64 38.43
CA ARG A 528 23.90 44.90 38.02
C ARG A 528 25.13 45.08 38.90
N GLY A 529 26.32 44.85 38.35
CA GLY A 529 27.57 45.12 39.03
C GLY A 529 27.56 46.56 39.50
N CYS A 530 27.82 46.74 40.80
CA CYS A 530 28.33 48.00 41.35
C CYS A 530 29.63 48.41 40.64
#